data_AF-A0A9X2DUK6-F1
#
_entry.id   AF-A0A9X2DUK6-F1
#
_cell.length_a   1.000
_cell.length_b   1.000
_cell.length_c   1.000
_cell.angle_alpha   90.00
_cell.angle_beta   90.00
_cell.angle_gamma   90.00
#
_symmetry.space_group_name_H-M   'P 1'
#
loop_
_entity.id
_entity.type
_entity.pdbx_description
1 polymer ?
#
loop_
_entity_poly.entity_id
_entity_poly.type
_entity_poly.pdbx_seq_one_letter_code
_entity_poly.pdbx_strand_id
1 'polypeptide(L)' 'MKQDLILYSIQIAMLKQLLTRNLITKKEYYMVKNKLMKEYGIISDITD' A
#
# COMPACT_ATOMS: atom_id res chain seq x y z
N MET A 1 2.31 -15.78 -5.50
CA MET A 1 2.14 -14.77 -6.58
C MET A 1 0.72 -14.20 -6.64
N LYS A 2 -0.33 -14.93 -7.07
CA LYS A 2 -1.70 -14.35 -7.14
C LYS A 2 -2.28 -13.95 -5.77
N GLN A 3 -2.01 -14.73 -4.74
CA GLN A 3 -2.54 -14.50 -3.39
C GLN A 3 -1.87 -13.29 -2.71
N ASP A 4 -0.57 -13.12 -2.93
CA ASP A 4 0.24 -12.03 -2.38
C ASP A 4 -0.20 -10.67 -2.97
N LEU A 5 -0.55 -10.64 -4.26
CA LEU A 5 -1.13 -9.47 -4.93
C LEU A 5 -2.50 -9.07 -4.36
N ILE A 6 -3.34 -10.04 -4.01
CA ILE A 6 -4.64 -9.79 -3.39
C ILE A 6 -4.46 -9.21 -1.98
N LEU A 7 -3.58 -9.81 -1.18
CA LEU A 7 -3.22 -9.33 0.16
C LEU A 7 -2.67 -7.90 0.13
N TYR A 8 -1.74 -7.63 -0.80
CA TYR A 8 -1.20 -6.30 -1.03
C TYR A 8 -2.31 -5.30 -1.39
N SER A 9 -3.20 -5.64 -2.31
CA SER A 9 -4.30 -4.76 -2.74
C SER A 9 -5.25 -4.43 -1.58
N ILE A 10 -5.58 -5.41 -0.73
CA ILE A 10 -6.40 -5.22 0.46
C ILE A 10 -5.71 -4.28 1.46
N GLN A 11 -4.42 -4.49 1.72
CA GLN A 11 -3.66 -3.66 2.65
C GLN A 11 -3.53 -2.20 2.17
N ILE A 12 -3.32 -1.98 0.88
CA ILE A 12 -3.32 -0.63 0.29
C ILE A 12 -4.69 0.02 0.41
N ALA A 13 -5.77 -0.72 0.17
CA ALA A 13 -7.13 -0.21 0.32
C ALA A 13 -7.42 0.20 1.78
N MET A 14 -6.99 -0.60 2.76
CA MET A 14 -7.09 -0.27 4.19
C MET A 14 -6.27 0.97 4.54
N LEU A 15 -5.03 1.07 4.05
CA LEU A 15 -4.16 2.21 4.28
C LEU A 15 -4.78 3.50 3.71
N LYS A 16 -5.41 3.42 2.55
CA LYS A 16 -6.15 4.54 1.94
C LYS A 16 -7.36 4.94 2.78
N GLN A 17 -8.10 3.98 3.35
CA GLN A 17 -9.22 4.28 4.26
C GLN A 17 -8.75 5.01 5.53
N LEU A 18 -7.60 4.63 6.10
CA LEU A 18 -7.01 5.33 7.24
C LEU A 18 -6.66 6.78 6.90
N LEU A 19 -6.10 7.01 5.70
CA LEU A 19 -5.79 8.35 5.21
C LEU A 19 -7.07 9.18 4.98
N THR A 20 -8.11 8.60 4.39
CA THR A 20 -9.40 9.28 4.19
C THR A 20 -10.05 9.68 5.51
N ARG A 21 -9.86 8.86 6.55
CA ARG A 21 -10.33 9.14 7.91
C ARG A 21 -9.39 10.07 8.69
N ASN A 22 -8.32 10.57 8.07
CA ASN A 22 -7.30 11.42 8.69
C ASN A 22 -6.63 10.79 9.94
N LEU A 23 -6.62 9.45 10.03
CA LEU A 23 -5.97 8.71 11.12
C LEU A 23 -4.46 8.55 10.91
N ILE A 24 -4.01 8.76 9.67
CA ILE A 24 -2.60 8.81 9.28
C ILE A 24 -2.37 10.01 8.38
N THR A 25 -1.14 10.50 8.35
CA THR A 25 -0.70 11.56 7.44
C THR A 25 -0.34 10.99 6.07
N LYS A 26 -0.32 11.85 5.04
CA LYS A 26 0.19 11.48 3.71
C LYS A 26 1.62 10.94 3.77
N LYS A 27 2.47 11.48 4.66
CA LYS A 27 3.86 11.03 4.84
C LYS A 27 3.90 9.58 5.34
N GLU A 28 3.11 9.25 6.35
CA GLU A 28 3.00 7.89 6.88
C GLU A 28 2.42 6.92 5.85
N TYR A 29 1.40 7.36 5.10
CA TYR A 29 0.85 6.58 3.99
C TYR A 29 1.94 6.17 2.99
N TYR A 30 2.77 7.12 2.51
CA TYR A 30 3.84 6.80 1.55
C TYR A 30 4.94 5.91 2.16
N MET A 31 5.28 6.12 3.44
CA MET A 31 6.29 5.31 4.12
C MET A 31 5.84 3.85 4.24
N VAL A 32 4.59 3.62 4.64
CA VAL A 32 4.02 2.27 4.75
C VAL A 32 3.81 1.65 3.38
N LYS A 33 3.29 2.41 2.39
CA LYS A 33 3.15 1.94 1.00
C LYS A 33 4.49 1.44 0.45
N ASN A 34 5.57 2.21 0.60
CA ASN A 34 6.90 1.82 0.12
C ASN A 34 7.44 0.58 0.85
N LYS A 35 7.15 0.43 2.14
CA LYS A 35 7.51 -0.78 2.90
C LYS A 35 6.77 -2.00 2.37
N LEU A 36 5.45 -1.90 2.18
CA LEU A 36 4.62 -2.97 1.62
C LEU A 36 5.08 -3.35 0.21
N MET A 37 5.38 -2.38 -0.65
CA MET A 37 5.90 -2.65 -1.99
C MET A 37 7.19 -3.49 -1.93
N LYS A 38 8.13 -3.15 -1.04
CA LYS A 38 9.35 -3.96 -0.83
C LYS A 38 9.06 -5.35 -0.26
N GLU A 39 8.16 -5.46 0.71
CA GLU A 39 7.79 -6.74 1.35
C GLU A 39 7.16 -7.72 0.37
N TYR A 40 6.31 -7.21 -0.52
CA TYR A 40 5.64 -7.99 -1.57
C TYR A 40 6.48 -8.13 -2.85
N GLY A 41 7.70 -7.58 -2.89
CA GLY A 41 8.57 -7.62 -4.08
C GLY A 41 8.01 -6.84 -5.28
N ILE A 42 7.12 -5.88 -5.06
CA ILE A 42 6.50 -5.04 -6.08
C ILE A 42 7.44 -3.87 -6.39
N ILE A 43 8.14 -3.97 -7.52
CA ILE A 43 9.22 -3.06 -7.91
C ILE A 43 8.68 -1.75 -8.52
N SER A 44 7.42 -1.73 -8.97
CA SER A 44 6.66 -0.51 -9.27
C SER A 44 5.17 -0.85 -9.39
N ASP A 45 4.31 0.05 -8.90
CA ASP A 45 3.01 0.24 -9.54
C ASP A 45 3.36 0.73 -10.95
N ILE A 46 3.36 -0.16 -11.95
CA ILE A 46 3.29 0.26 -13.36
C ILE A 46 1.88 0.83 -13.51
N THR A 47 1.70 2.06 -13.05
CA THR A 47 0.64 2.95 -13.52
C THR A 47 1.38 3.95 -14.39
N ASP A 48 1.70 3.51 -15.60
CA ASP A 48 1.78 4.40 -16.77
C ASP A 48 0.36 4.85 -17.13
#